data_AF-A0A7C1U6E6-F1
#
_entry.id   AF-A0A7C1U6E6-F1
#
_cell.length_a   1.000
_cell.length_b   1.000
_cell.length_c   1.000
_cell.angle_alpha   90.00
_cell.angle_beta   90.00
_cell.angle_gamma   90.00
#
_symmetry.space_group_name_H-M   'P 1'
#
loop_
_entity.id
_entity.type
_entity.pdbx_description
1 polymer ?
#
loop_
_entity_poly.entity_id
_entity_poly.type
_entity_poly.pdbx_seq_one_letter_code
_entity_poly.pdbx_strand_id
1 'polypeptide(L)'
;MLAKKCLLVGIFTLLSVSLAIADPPAVHPTTGEPLMIDCLRGTPDAIDGDLSDWNLEAMTPAVLDVAEQLHSGQDSWNNPEDCSGEFYVLWDDVNIYIAVVVKDDKLSTNKTDGNIWNADAVEVFFSTLNAVAGHAEHYQYGFNAISQRWNWCNMDGAGSTEPDYLQIAATETADGYICEASIEYGHMPSLDFSAGNTIGFHPVFDDTDNGDRELQMTWTGREAHDQSLGFGHMFLSDTPVSAGEAPVAIPVTNAGFEDPVLAEDDWTWGDVPGWTLVGGEATDVEASGVWNVTSTDFDPVLAPEGENVLYTEYLPEGTAKGVAQVLTEPFAADTDYTLTVEIGNSNYYYFSGYSVQLLAGGVVIAEDNDTLWPEYSKWATSTIEYTYDPADSGLVGQPLEIRLLNLELDKDSPPAGDVVGVEFDNVTLVYEAGAEPGITIPVDLNGDIAAANELAQPGDTIELAEGTYILSSQIEIKDGVTYRGAGPGLTILDGGGITRAFVAWGDRGATSGQVDADGVAVPNTTGPKDWVLDGLTIQNCASDTEDRRDILSDARD
;
A
#
# COMPACT_ATOMS: atom_id res chain seq x y z
N MET A 1 68.69 10.96 32.43
CA MET A 1 67.67 11.57 31.56
C MET A 1 68.09 11.35 30.11
N LEU A 2 67.38 10.49 29.39
CA LEU A 2 67.10 10.62 27.94
C LEU A 2 66.14 9.49 27.58
N ALA A 3 64.86 9.82 27.43
CA ALA A 3 63.82 8.90 27.00
C ALA A 3 63.83 8.79 25.47
N LYS A 4 64.01 7.59 24.93
CA LYS A 4 63.73 7.27 23.52
C LYS A 4 62.23 7.04 23.38
N LYS A 5 61.55 7.90 22.63
CA LYS A 5 60.16 7.69 22.21
C LYS A 5 60.17 6.85 20.92
N CYS A 6 59.57 5.67 20.97
CA CYS A 6 59.19 4.90 19.78
C CYS A 6 57.93 5.53 19.18
N LEU A 7 57.99 5.87 17.90
CA LEU A 7 56.85 6.29 17.10
C LEU A 7 56.31 5.03 16.40
N LEU A 8 55.14 4.55 16.82
CA LEU A 8 54.38 3.53 16.10
C LEU A 8 53.64 4.24 14.96
N VAL A 9 54.02 3.94 13.72
CA VAL A 9 53.28 4.32 12.52
C VAL A 9 52.18 3.28 12.34
N GLY A 10 50.93 3.65 12.64
CA GLY A 10 49.76 2.86 12.28
C GLY A 10 49.46 3.05 10.80
N ILE A 11 49.58 1.98 10.02
CA ILE A 11 49.06 1.91 8.65
C ILE A 11 47.55 1.68 8.79
N PHE A 12 46.75 2.72 8.55
CA PHE A 12 45.32 2.56 8.30
C PHE A 12 45.15 2.09 6.86
N THR A 13 44.90 0.79 6.67
CA THR A 13 44.27 0.28 5.44
C THR A 13 42.81 0.76 5.46
N LEU A 14 42.50 1.79 4.68
CA LEU A 14 41.12 2.05 4.27
C LEU A 14 40.67 0.84 3.42
N LEU A 15 39.82 -0.01 3.98
CA LEU A 15 38.91 -0.80 3.16
C LEU A 15 37.89 0.18 2.59
N SER A 16 38.10 0.64 1.36
CA SER A 16 37.03 1.22 0.56
C SER A 16 36.09 0.08 0.19
N VAL A 17 35.05 -0.13 0.99
CA VAL A 17 33.86 -0.84 0.50
C VAL A 17 33.21 0.13 -0.47
N SER A 18 33.53 -0.03 -1.75
CA SER A 18 32.71 0.53 -2.82
C SER A 18 31.36 -0.17 -2.72
N LEU A 19 30.40 0.44 -2.04
CA LEU A 19 28.99 0.13 -2.30
C LEU A 19 28.81 0.42 -3.79
N ALA A 20 28.48 -0.61 -4.57
CA ALA A 20 27.87 -0.38 -5.86
C ALA A 20 26.53 0.31 -5.56
N ILE A 21 26.45 1.60 -5.83
CA ILE A 21 25.19 2.34 -5.76
C ILE A 21 24.43 1.90 -7.01
N ALA A 22 23.26 1.30 -6.83
CA ALA A 22 22.35 0.97 -7.94
C ALA A 22 22.06 2.24 -8.75
N ASP A 23 21.82 2.11 -10.05
CA ASP A 23 21.42 3.27 -10.85
C ASP A 23 20.04 3.76 -10.38
N PRO A 24 19.76 5.08 -10.44
CA PRO A 24 18.45 5.59 -10.08
C PRO A 24 17.37 5.08 -11.04
N PRO A 25 16.09 5.02 -10.61
CA PRO A 25 15.00 4.70 -11.51
C PRO A 25 14.96 5.70 -12.69
N ALA A 26 14.50 5.21 -13.84
CA ALA A 26 14.09 6.09 -14.91
C ALA A 26 13.01 7.07 -14.42
N VAL A 27 12.88 8.22 -15.09
CA VAL A 27 11.89 9.25 -14.73
C VAL A 27 10.78 9.31 -15.76
N HIS A 28 9.59 9.67 -15.31
CA HIS A 28 8.44 9.89 -16.16
C HIS A 28 8.73 11.02 -17.14
N PRO A 29 8.48 10.84 -18.46
CA PRO A 29 8.97 11.78 -19.46
C PRO A 29 8.30 13.17 -19.40
N THR A 30 7.09 13.26 -18.82
CA THR A 30 6.35 14.53 -18.63
C THR A 30 6.58 15.19 -17.27
N THR A 31 6.36 14.48 -16.16
CA THR A 31 6.46 15.04 -14.80
C THR A 31 7.91 15.13 -14.29
N GLY A 32 8.80 14.28 -14.79
CA GLY A 32 10.18 14.15 -14.30
C GLY A 32 10.28 13.38 -12.97
N GLU A 33 9.17 12.87 -12.45
CA GLU A 33 9.15 12.07 -11.22
C GLU A 33 9.77 10.67 -11.46
N PRO A 34 10.42 10.07 -10.45
CA PRO A 34 10.88 8.69 -10.52
C PRO A 34 9.76 7.70 -10.88
N LEU A 35 10.00 6.83 -11.84
CA LEU A 35 9.12 5.72 -12.17
C LEU A 35 9.34 4.60 -11.15
N MET A 36 8.52 4.60 -10.12
CA MET A 36 8.51 3.65 -9.02
C MET A 36 7.11 3.04 -8.90
N ILE A 37 7.04 1.74 -8.61
CA ILE A 37 5.79 1.07 -8.24
C ILE A 37 6.02 0.20 -7.00
N ASP A 38 5.07 0.24 -6.06
CA ASP A 38 5.07 -0.64 -4.89
C ASP A 38 4.31 -1.92 -5.22
N CYS A 39 4.97 -3.07 -5.03
CA CYS A 39 4.41 -4.39 -5.21
C CYS A 39 4.08 -4.97 -3.84
N LEU A 40 2.79 -4.96 -3.51
CA LEU A 40 2.28 -5.43 -2.22
C LEU A 40 2.20 -6.95 -2.17
N ARG A 41 2.21 -7.51 -0.95
CA ARG A 41 2.03 -8.95 -0.74
C ARG A 41 0.59 -9.34 -1.02
N GLY A 42 0.35 -10.24 -1.96
CA GLY A 42 -1.02 -10.64 -2.30
C GLY A 42 -1.07 -11.75 -3.32
N THR A 43 -2.20 -12.45 -3.34
CA THR A 43 -2.51 -13.53 -4.28
C THR A 43 -3.96 -13.33 -4.71
N PRO A 44 -4.26 -13.14 -6.01
CA PRO A 44 -5.63 -13.20 -6.49
C PRO A 44 -6.22 -14.60 -6.27
N ASP A 45 -7.54 -14.69 -6.10
CA ASP A 45 -8.25 -15.95 -5.90
C ASP A 45 -8.17 -16.85 -7.13
N ALA A 46 -8.13 -16.26 -8.33
CA ALA A 46 -7.97 -16.97 -9.60
C ALA A 46 -7.27 -16.11 -10.65
N ILE A 47 -6.64 -16.75 -11.64
CA ILE A 47 -6.24 -16.10 -12.89
C ILE A 47 -7.34 -16.37 -13.92
N ASP A 48 -8.33 -15.48 -14.00
CA ASP A 48 -9.52 -15.65 -14.83
C ASP A 48 -9.91 -14.42 -15.67
N GLY A 49 -9.16 -13.32 -15.55
CA GLY A 49 -9.36 -12.10 -16.34
C GLY A 49 -10.49 -11.23 -15.81
N ASP A 50 -10.90 -11.43 -14.56
CA ASP A 50 -11.78 -10.58 -13.77
C ASP A 50 -10.95 -9.99 -12.63
N LEU A 51 -10.94 -8.66 -12.47
CA LEU A 51 -10.15 -7.99 -11.43
C LEU A 51 -10.94 -7.77 -10.12
N SER A 52 -12.11 -8.41 -9.96
CA SER A 52 -12.97 -8.21 -8.79
C SER A 52 -12.40 -8.73 -7.46
N ASP A 53 -11.42 -9.62 -7.51
CA ASP A 53 -10.63 -10.12 -6.38
C ASP A 53 -9.33 -9.32 -6.16
N TRP A 54 -9.05 -8.33 -7.02
CA TRP A 54 -7.96 -7.37 -6.82
C TRP A 54 -8.48 -6.14 -6.07
N ASN A 55 -7.73 -5.69 -5.06
CA ASN A 55 -7.98 -4.40 -4.41
C ASN A 55 -7.21 -3.28 -5.12
N LEU A 56 -7.65 -2.91 -6.33
CA LEU A 56 -6.96 -1.92 -7.17
C LEU A 56 -6.86 -0.54 -6.48
N GLU A 57 -7.83 -0.18 -5.63
CA GLU A 57 -7.85 1.10 -4.91
C GLU A 57 -6.73 1.21 -3.86
N ALA A 58 -6.32 0.08 -3.27
CA ALA A 58 -5.21 0.02 -2.33
C ALA A 58 -3.84 -0.04 -3.03
N MET A 59 -3.81 -0.01 -4.35
CA MET A 59 -2.62 -0.21 -5.16
C MET A 59 -2.31 1.03 -6.01
N THR A 60 -1.02 1.31 -6.18
CA THR A 60 -0.58 2.39 -7.08
C THR A 60 -0.30 1.80 -8.47
N PRO A 61 -1.03 2.21 -9.52
CA PRO A 61 -0.77 1.70 -10.86
C PRO A 61 0.49 2.30 -11.49
N ALA A 62 1.15 1.53 -12.35
CA ALA A 62 2.04 2.09 -13.36
C ALA A 62 1.21 2.51 -14.58
N VAL A 63 1.07 3.82 -14.77
CA VAL A 63 0.22 4.43 -15.79
C VAL A 63 1.00 4.72 -17.08
N LEU A 64 0.40 4.38 -18.23
CA LEU A 64 0.85 4.76 -19.56
C LEU A 64 -0.29 5.43 -20.31
N ASP A 65 -0.28 6.76 -20.39
CA ASP A 65 -1.41 7.55 -20.89
C ASP A 65 -1.02 8.88 -21.55
N VAL A 66 0.27 9.18 -21.72
CA VAL A 66 0.72 10.44 -22.36
C VAL A 66 1.51 10.21 -23.64
N ALA A 67 1.45 11.17 -24.55
CA ALA A 67 2.14 11.12 -25.84
C ALA A 67 3.67 10.96 -25.70
N GLU A 68 4.26 11.53 -24.64
CA GLU A 68 5.70 11.44 -24.37
C GLU A 68 6.15 10.02 -23.98
N GLN A 69 5.24 9.11 -23.65
CA GLN A 69 5.51 7.69 -23.43
C GLN A 69 5.50 6.87 -24.73
N LEU A 70 5.14 7.46 -25.88
CA LEU A 70 5.21 6.79 -27.16
C LEU A 70 6.66 6.71 -27.63
N HIS A 71 7.18 5.48 -27.72
CA HIS A 71 8.43 5.22 -28.41
C HIS A 71 8.27 5.35 -29.93
N SER A 72 7.20 4.77 -30.47
CA SER A 72 6.86 4.81 -31.89
C SER A 72 5.36 4.96 -32.08
N GLY A 73 4.94 5.50 -33.23
CA GLY A 73 3.53 5.67 -33.57
C GLY A 73 2.93 6.99 -33.12
N GLN A 74 3.74 8.03 -32.90
CA GLN A 74 3.28 9.36 -32.48
C GLN A 74 2.31 10.03 -33.46
N ASP A 75 2.38 9.69 -34.74
CA ASP A 75 1.44 10.18 -35.77
C ASP A 75 0.15 9.34 -35.85
N SER A 76 0.13 8.15 -35.23
CA SER A 76 -1.02 7.24 -35.18
C SER A 76 -1.82 7.42 -33.90
N TRP A 77 -1.12 7.66 -32.78
CA TRP A 77 -1.74 7.83 -31.47
C TRP A 77 -2.58 9.11 -31.39
N ASN A 78 -3.88 8.96 -31.13
CA ASN A 78 -4.79 10.10 -31.07
C ASN A 78 -4.88 10.73 -29.68
N ASN A 79 -5.13 9.90 -28.67
CA ASN A 79 -5.36 10.25 -27.27
C ASN A 79 -5.42 8.95 -26.43
N PRO A 80 -5.59 8.99 -25.10
CA PRO A 80 -5.58 7.79 -24.27
C PRO A 80 -6.65 6.74 -24.64
N GLU A 81 -7.77 7.12 -25.23
CA GLU A 81 -8.80 6.15 -25.68
C GLU A 81 -8.33 5.27 -26.86
N ASP A 82 -7.29 5.69 -27.57
CA ASP A 82 -6.68 5.00 -28.71
C ASP A 82 -5.77 3.85 -28.23
N CYS A 83 -4.86 4.17 -27.30
CA CYS A 83 -4.04 3.19 -26.60
C CYS A 83 -3.54 3.82 -25.30
N SER A 84 -3.94 3.26 -24.17
CA SER A 84 -3.42 3.61 -22.84
C SER A 84 -3.67 2.47 -21.87
N GLY A 85 -3.17 2.59 -20.64
CA GLY A 85 -3.57 1.65 -19.61
C GLY A 85 -2.78 1.74 -18.33
N GLU A 86 -3.10 0.81 -17.45
CA GLU A 86 -2.62 0.74 -16.08
C GLU A 86 -2.15 -0.68 -15.77
N PHE A 87 -0.99 -0.78 -15.12
CA PHE A 87 -0.48 -2.04 -14.58
C PHE A 87 -0.54 -2.02 -13.06
N TYR A 88 -1.08 -3.09 -12.49
CA TYR A 88 -1.13 -3.35 -11.06
C TYR A 88 -0.32 -4.62 -10.77
N VAL A 89 0.46 -4.62 -9.69
CA VAL A 89 1.37 -5.73 -9.37
C VAL A 89 1.24 -6.18 -7.91
N LEU A 90 1.15 -7.49 -7.72
CA LEU A 90 1.21 -8.15 -6.42
C LEU A 90 2.28 -9.23 -6.45
N TRP A 91 2.73 -9.67 -5.28
CA TRP A 91 3.64 -10.83 -5.21
C TRP A 91 3.38 -11.67 -3.97
N ASP A 92 3.68 -12.96 -4.04
CA ASP A 92 3.69 -13.87 -2.90
C ASP A 92 5.03 -14.60 -2.80
N ASP A 93 5.07 -15.79 -2.18
CA ASP A 93 6.29 -16.58 -2.01
C ASP A 93 6.68 -17.41 -3.26
N VAL A 94 5.90 -17.34 -4.33
CA VAL A 94 6.07 -18.15 -5.54
C VAL A 94 5.96 -17.31 -6.81
N ASN A 95 4.98 -16.42 -6.86
CA ASN A 95 4.57 -15.70 -8.06
C ASN A 95 4.66 -14.19 -7.89
N ILE A 96 4.89 -13.54 -9.02
CA ILE A 96 4.46 -12.17 -9.25
C ILE A 96 3.16 -12.22 -10.05
N TYR A 97 2.19 -11.41 -9.65
CA TYR A 97 0.90 -11.26 -10.30
C TYR A 97 0.83 -9.90 -10.97
N ILE A 98 0.22 -9.85 -12.15
CA ILE A 98 0.10 -8.64 -12.95
C ILE A 98 -1.35 -8.54 -13.45
N ALA A 99 -2.04 -7.48 -13.04
CA ALA A 99 -3.31 -7.08 -13.61
C ALA A 99 -3.10 -5.87 -14.51
N VAL A 100 -3.73 -5.89 -15.68
CA VAL A 100 -3.56 -4.85 -16.70
C VAL A 100 -4.92 -4.46 -17.24
N VAL A 101 -5.23 -3.16 -17.15
CA VAL A 101 -6.42 -2.56 -17.75
C VAL A 101 -5.96 -1.75 -18.96
N VAL A 102 -6.35 -2.17 -20.15
CA VAL A 102 -5.96 -1.53 -21.41
C VAL A 102 -7.16 -0.82 -22.02
N LYS A 103 -6.96 0.43 -22.42
CA LYS A 103 -7.84 1.16 -23.34
C LYS A 103 -7.32 1.02 -24.75
N ASP A 104 -8.23 0.69 -25.66
CA ASP A 104 -7.93 0.41 -27.06
C ASP A 104 -9.22 0.61 -27.86
N ASP A 105 -9.20 1.48 -28.88
CA ASP A 105 -10.39 1.76 -29.67
C ASP A 105 -10.69 0.66 -30.70
N LYS A 106 -9.72 -0.22 -30.99
CA LYS A 106 -9.85 -1.30 -31.95
C LYS A 106 -8.79 -2.42 -31.85
N LEU A 107 -9.18 -3.41 -31.04
CA LEU A 107 -8.45 -4.68 -30.91
C LEU A 107 -8.22 -5.46 -32.23
N SER A 108 -6.96 -5.79 -32.51
CA SER A 108 -6.39 -6.67 -33.53
C SER A 108 -5.37 -7.71 -32.95
N THR A 109 -5.88 -8.86 -32.52
CA THR A 109 -5.04 -10.03 -32.13
C THR A 109 -4.65 -10.92 -33.33
N ASN A 110 -4.05 -10.35 -34.38
CA ASN A 110 -3.85 -11.02 -35.67
C ASN A 110 -2.53 -11.81 -35.80
N LYS A 111 -1.70 -11.81 -34.75
CA LYS A 111 -0.41 -12.50 -34.68
C LYS A 111 -0.45 -13.71 -33.74
N THR A 112 0.61 -14.52 -33.79
CA THR A 112 0.77 -15.69 -32.91
C THR A 112 2.21 -15.88 -32.50
N ASP A 113 2.40 -16.71 -31.46
CA ASP A 113 3.71 -17.13 -30.94
C ASP A 113 4.58 -15.91 -30.59
N GLY A 114 5.88 -15.97 -30.85
CA GLY A 114 6.78 -14.84 -30.62
C GLY A 114 6.55 -13.61 -31.49
N ASN A 115 5.46 -13.54 -32.26
CA ASN A 115 5.10 -12.35 -33.06
C ASN A 115 3.93 -11.56 -32.45
N ILE A 116 3.41 -11.93 -31.27
CA ILE A 116 2.27 -11.20 -30.67
C ILE A 116 2.56 -9.72 -30.43
N TRP A 117 3.83 -9.33 -30.18
CA TRP A 117 4.29 -7.93 -30.10
C TRP A 117 3.97 -7.10 -31.36
N ASN A 118 3.73 -7.75 -32.50
CA ASN A 118 3.44 -7.06 -33.77
C ASN A 118 1.92 -6.90 -34.00
N ALA A 119 1.15 -6.90 -32.92
CA ALA A 119 -0.29 -6.73 -32.77
C ALA A 119 -0.55 -6.11 -31.37
N ASP A 120 -1.81 -6.02 -30.93
CA ASP A 120 -2.06 -5.55 -29.57
C ASP A 120 -1.57 -6.58 -28.57
N ALA A 121 -0.66 -6.11 -27.74
CA ALA A 121 0.04 -6.92 -26.79
C ALA A 121 0.46 -6.06 -25.61
N VAL A 122 0.42 -6.69 -24.46
CA VAL A 122 1.12 -6.22 -23.27
C VAL A 122 2.50 -6.84 -23.29
N GLU A 123 3.53 -6.04 -23.04
CA GLU A 123 4.86 -6.53 -22.67
C GLU A 123 5.24 -6.05 -21.27
N VAL A 124 5.94 -6.89 -20.52
CA VAL A 124 6.48 -6.57 -19.20
C VAL A 124 7.92 -7.03 -19.10
N PHE A 125 8.78 -6.14 -18.62
CA PHE A 125 10.18 -6.43 -18.37
C PHE A 125 10.48 -6.39 -16.88
N PHE A 126 11.29 -7.35 -16.44
CA PHE A 126 11.94 -7.36 -15.13
C PHE A 126 13.45 -7.34 -15.33
N SER A 127 14.18 -6.48 -14.63
CA SER A 127 15.62 -6.32 -14.84
C SER A 127 16.39 -6.17 -13.53
N THR A 128 17.71 -6.24 -13.62
CA THR A 128 18.57 -5.67 -12.57
C THR A 128 18.38 -4.15 -12.51
N LEU A 129 18.96 -3.50 -11.50
CA LEU A 129 18.97 -2.04 -11.37
C LEU A 129 20.13 -1.39 -12.14
N ASN A 130 20.83 -2.13 -13.00
CA ASN A 130 21.97 -1.57 -13.74
C ASN A 130 21.51 -0.94 -15.06
N ALA A 131 22.03 0.23 -15.37
CA ALA A 131 21.92 0.83 -16.68
C ALA A 131 22.88 0.14 -17.67
N VAL A 132 22.33 -0.65 -18.60
CA VAL A 132 23.09 -1.43 -19.59
C VAL A 132 22.55 -1.25 -20.99
N ALA A 133 23.41 -1.40 -22.00
CA ALA A 133 22.96 -1.32 -23.39
C ALA A 133 22.35 -2.64 -23.88
N GLY A 134 21.17 -2.57 -24.50
CA GLY A 134 20.53 -3.71 -25.16
C GLY A 134 19.99 -4.77 -24.19
N HIS A 135 20.00 -6.04 -24.60
CA HIS A 135 19.25 -7.12 -23.94
C HIS A 135 20.02 -7.87 -22.84
N ALA A 136 20.91 -7.20 -22.12
CA ALA A 136 21.88 -7.88 -21.27
C ALA A 136 21.33 -8.35 -19.92
N GLU A 137 20.45 -7.57 -19.28
CA GLU A 137 20.10 -7.76 -17.87
C GLU A 137 18.58 -7.69 -17.60
N HIS A 138 17.77 -8.30 -18.47
CA HIS A 138 16.33 -8.39 -18.28
C HIS A 138 15.70 -9.73 -18.69
N TYR A 139 14.48 -9.93 -18.20
CA TYR A 139 13.48 -10.86 -18.71
C TYR A 139 12.38 -10.05 -19.39
N GLN A 140 11.74 -10.64 -20.40
CA GLN A 140 10.65 -10.02 -21.14
C GLN A 140 9.57 -11.05 -21.37
N TYR A 141 8.36 -10.71 -20.94
CA TYR A 141 7.17 -11.51 -21.12
C TYR A 141 6.13 -10.67 -21.84
N GLY A 142 5.23 -11.30 -22.58
CA GLY A 142 4.05 -10.61 -23.07
C GLY A 142 2.87 -11.52 -23.27
N PHE A 143 1.72 -10.87 -23.34
CA PHE A 143 0.40 -11.49 -23.36
C PHE A 143 -0.64 -10.55 -23.98
N ASN A 144 -1.82 -11.05 -24.34
CA ASN A 144 -2.84 -10.26 -25.03
C ASN A 144 -4.28 -10.67 -24.70
N ALA A 145 -5.24 -9.95 -25.29
CA ALA A 145 -6.68 -10.08 -25.08
C ALA A 145 -7.29 -11.47 -25.40
N ILE A 146 -6.54 -12.36 -26.05
CA ILE A 146 -6.97 -13.76 -26.31
C ILE A 146 -6.11 -14.78 -25.54
N SER A 147 -5.47 -14.32 -24.46
CA SER A 147 -4.67 -15.13 -23.53
C SER A 147 -3.51 -15.86 -24.21
N GLN A 148 -2.96 -15.31 -25.30
CA GLN A 148 -1.65 -15.75 -25.78
C GLN A 148 -0.58 -15.26 -24.80
N ARG A 149 0.54 -15.98 -24.75
CA ARG A 149 1.70 -15.60 -23.93
C ARG A 149 3.00 -15.96 -24.61
N TRP A 150 4.04 -15.21 -24.30
CA TRP A 150 5.38 -15.49 -24.80
C TRP A 150 6.46 -14.98 -23.84
N ASN A 151 7.58 -15.68 -23.76
CA ASN A 151 8.81 -15.19 -23.16
C ASN A 151 9.83 -14.92 -24.27
N TRP A 152 10.15 -13.65 -24.55
CA TRP A 152 11.09 -13.27 -25.60
C TRP A 152 12.53 -13.29 -25.12
N CYS A 153 12.80 -12.59 -24.02
CA CYS A 153 14.12 -12.45 -23.42
C CYS A 153 14.17 -13.11 -22.03
N ASN A 154 15.29 -13.78 -21.75
CA ASN A 154 15.59 -14.38 -20.47
C ASN A 154 17.10 -14.29 -20.24
N MET A 155 17.55 -13.45 -19.32
CA MET A 155 18.98 -13.24 -19.08
C MET A 155 19.70 -14.47 -18.50
N ASP A 156 18.96 -15.42 -17.91
CA ASP A 156 19.51 -16.65 -17.30
C ASP A 156 19.40 -17.90 -18.18
N GLY A 157 18.87 -17.78 -19.39
CA GLY A 157 18.59 -18.96 -20.20
C GLY A 157 18.12 -18.69 -21.62
N ALA A 158 17.34 -19.64 -22.13
CA ALA A 158 16.71 -19.51 -23.44
C ALA A 158 15.36 -18.80 -23.28
N GLY A 159 15.19 -17.68 -23.96
CA GLY A 159 13.87 -17.12 -24.25
C GLY A 159 13.32 -17.65 -25.57
N SER A 160 12.46 -16.86 -26.22
CA SER A 160 11.78 -17.20 -27.48
C SER A 160 10.97 -18.50 -27.41
N THR A 161 10.20 -18.65 -26.33
CA THR A 161 9.34 -19.81 -26.09
C THR A 161 8.04 -19.39 -25.44
N GLU A 162 7.01 -20.22 -25.60
CA GLU A 162 5.82 -20.16 -24.74
C GLU A 162 6.19 -20.73 -23.35
N PRO A 163 6.05 -19.96 -22.26
CA PRO A 163 6.34 -20.43 -20.90
C PRO A 163 5.15 -21.20 -20.29
N ASP A 164 5.42 -22.30 -19.59
CA ASP A 164 4.43 -23.05 -18.80
C ASP A 164 4.26 -22.51 -17.37
N TYR A 165 5.25 -21.75 -16.88
CA TYR A 165 5.29 -21.06 -15.59
C TYR A 165 4.66 -19.64 -15.61
N LEU A 166 4.03 -19.26 -16.73
CA LEU A 166 3.22 -18.05 -16.85
C LEU A 166 1.78 -18.47 -17.12
N GLN A 167 0.86 -18.14 -16.21
CA GLN A 167 -0.58 -18.27 -16.45
C GLN A 167 -1.14 -16.92 -16.88
N ILE A 168 -2.16 -16.95 -17.74
CA ILE A 168 -2.82 -15.75 -18.27
C ILE A 168 -4.29 -16.05 -18.52
N ALA A 169 -5.14 -15.11 -18.14
CA ALA A 169 -6.51 -15.00 -18.58
C ALA A 169 -6.78 -13.56 -19.03
N ALA A 170 -7.76 -13.38 -19.91
CA ALA A 170 -8.08 -12.08 -20.45
C ALA A 170 -9.57 -11.95 -20.75
N THR A 171 -10.09 -10.72 -20.59
CA THR A 171 -11.48 -10.37 -20.85
C THR A 171 -11.53 -9.10 -21.70
N GLU A 172 -12.18 -9.15 -22.86
CA GLU A 172 -12.48 -7.96 -23.66
C GLU A 172 -13.50 -7.08 -22.92
N THR A 173 -13.22 -5.79 -22.79
CA THR A 173 -14.11 -4.79 -22.19
C THR A 173 -14.83 -3.99 -23.28
N ALA A 174 -15.67 -3.02 -22.90
CA ALA A 174 -16.38 -2.20 -23.87
C ALA A 174 -15.45 -1.24 -24.64
N ASP A 175 -14.28 -0.96 -24.09
CA ASP A 175 -13.33 0.09 -24.50
C ASP A 175 -11.86 -0.40 -24.47
N GLY A 176 -11.66 -1.71 -24.57
CA GLY A 176 -10.34 -2.32 -24.57
C GLY A 176 -10.37 -3.75 -24.01
N TYR A 177 -9.45 -4.07 -23.11
CA TYR A 177 -9.37 -5.41 -22.51
C TYR A 177 -8.64 -5.41 -21.17
N ILE A 178 -8.89 -6.47 -20.41
CA ILE A 178 -8.20 -6.81 -19.18
C ILE A 178 -7.31 -8.03 -19.45
N CYS A 179 -6.08 -7.99 -18.94
CA CYS A 179 -5.21 -9.15 -18.83
C CYS A 179 -4.86 -9.38 -17.36
N GLU A 180 -4.88 -10.63 -16.95
CA GLU A 180 -4.49 -11.05 -15.61
C GLU A 180 -3.49 -12.21 -15.72
N ALA A 181 -2.30 -12.03 -15.17
CA ALA A 181 -1.21 -12.98 -15.30
C ALA A 181 -0.55 -13.32 -13.97
N SER A 182 -0.08 -14.56 -13.85
CA SER A 182 0.84 -14.99 -12.80
C SER A 182 2.13 -15.52 -13.42
N ILE A 183 3.29 -15.15 -12.87
CA ILE A 183 4.60 -15.64 -13.31
C ILE A 183 5.33 -16.20 -12.10
N GLU A 184 5.72 -17.49 -12.15
CA GLU A 184 6.57 -18.07 -11.11
C GLU A 184 7.95 -17.40 -11.14
N TYR A 185 8.26 -16.54 -10.18
CA TYR A 185 9.49 -15.73 -10.21
C TYR A 185 10.75 -16.56 -9.96
N GLY A 186 10.62 -17.83 -9.53
CA GLY A 186 11.73 -18.78 -9.48
C GLY A 186 12.41 -19.00 -10.85
N HIS A 187 11.74 -18.62 -11.95
CA HIS A 187 12.30 -18.59 -13.30
C HIS A 187 13.11 -17.32 -13.64
N MET A 188 13.27 -16.40 -12.68
CA MET A 188 14.10 -15.20 -12.76
C MET A 188 15.22 -15.19 -11.69
N PRO A 189 16.13 -16.20 -11.66
CA PRO A 189 17.02 -16.43 -10.52
C PRO A 189 18.12 -15.37 -10.33
N SER A 190 18.34 -14.48 -11.30
CA SER A 190 19.24 -13.34 -11.18
C SER A 190 18.59 -12.10 -10.55
N LEU A 191 17.27 -12.14 -10.28
CA LEU A 191 16.55 -11.11 -9.50
C LEU A 191 16.27 -11.63 -8.09
N ASP A 192 16.33 -10.71 -7.13
CA ASP A 192 16.12 -11.02 -5.72
C ASP A 192 14.69 -10.66 -5.33
N PHE A 193 13.80 -11.67 -5.37
CA PHE A 193 12.42 -11.56 -4.91
C PHE A 193 12.35 -11.76 -3.40
N SER A 194 12.82 -10.76 -2.67
CA SER A 194 12.74 -10.70 -1.21
C SER A 194 12.12 -9.39 -0.74
N ALA A 195 11.43 -9.47 0.39
CA ALA A 195 10.71 -8.32 0.93
C ALA A 195 11.70 -7.21 1.32
N GLY A 196 11.35 -5.98 0.97
CA GLY A 196 12.19 -4.80 1.09
C GLY A 196 13.22 -4.61 -0.04
N ASN A 197 13.26 -5.51 -1.03
CA ASN A 197 14.17 -5.36 -2.17
C ASN A 197 13.54 -4.56 -3.32
N THR A 198 14.39 -4.07 -4.23
CA THR A 198 13.98 -3.36 -5.44
C THR A 198 14.55 -4.05 -6.67
N ILE A 199 13.71 -4.22 -7.70
CA ILE A 199 14.12 -4.73 -9.01
C ILE A 199 13.67 -3.77 -10.11
N GLY A 200 14.27 -3.87 -11.30
CA GLY A 200 13.87 -3.05 -12.43
C GLY A 200 12.57 -3.56 -13.03
N PHE A 201 11.71 -2.64 -13.48
CA PHE A 201 10.37 -2.89 -14.01
C PHE A 201 10.07 -1.95 -15.17
N HIS A 202 9.54 -2.50 -16.27
CA HIS A 202 9.17 -1.72 -17.45
C HIS A 202 7.91 -2.30 -18.11
N PRO A 203 6.73 -1.71 -17.87
CA PRO A 203 5.51 -2.03 -18.58
C PRO A 203 5.46 -1.36 -19.97
N VAL A 204 4.84 -2.05 -20.93
CA VAL A 204 4.76 -1.65 -22.35
C VAL A 204 3.43 -2.09 -22.97
N PHE A 205 2.88 -1.23 -23.83
CA PHE A 205 1.78 -1.56 -24.73
C PHE A 205 2.23 -1.49 -26.18
N ASP A 206 1.92 -2.54 -26.93
CA ASP A 206 1.92 -2.57 -28.39
C ASP A 206 0.48 -2.46 -28.87
N ASP A 207 0.25 -1.74 -29.98
CA ASP A 207 -1.09 -1.53 -30.53
C ASP A 207 -1.08 -1.52 -32.07
N THR A 208 -2.18 -2.02 -32.65
CA THR A 208 -2.49 -1.92 -34.07
C THR A 208 -3.99 -1.95 -34.33
N ASP A 209 -4.48 -1.03 -35.16
CA ASP A 209 -5.82 -1.13 -35.71
C ASP A 209 -5.93 -2.25 -36.74
N ASN A 210 -4.88 -2.44 -37.54
CA ASN A 210 -4.84 -3.38 -38.65
C ASN A 210 -3.41 -3.79 -39.02
N GLY A 211 -3.19 -5.10 -39.15
CA GLY A 211 -2.00 -5.61 -39.83
C GLY A 211 -0.80 -5.80 -38.91
N ASP A 212 0.18 -4.90 -38.98
CA ASP A 212 1.42 -4.94 -38.18
C ASP A 212 1.40 -3.76 -37.19
N ARG A 213 2.13 -3.86 -36.07
CA ARG A 213 2.17 -2.85 -35.00
C ARG A 213 2.31 -1.42 -35.53
N GLU A 214 1.43 -0.55 -35.08
CA GLU A 214 1.38 0.86 -35.48
C GLU A 214 2.05 1.75 -34.43
N LEU A 215 1.90 1.42 -33.14
CA LEU A 215 2.55 2.15 -32.05
C LEU A 215 3.13 1.23 -30.97
N GLN A 216 4.08 1.77 -30.22
CA GLN A 216 4.60 1.17 -28.98
C GLN A 216 4.69 2.26 -27.92
N MET A 217 3.95 2.09 -26.84
CA MET A 217 3.97 2.95 -25.66
C MET A 217 4.75 2.26 -24.55
N THR A 218 5.70 2.95 -23.94
CA THR A 218 6.53 2.40 -22.87
C THR A 218 6.51 3.33 -21.66
N TRP A 219 6.63 2.79 -20.45
CA TRP A 219 6.56 3.59 -19.22
C TRP A 219 7.57 4.76 -19.22
N THR A 220 8.71 4.56 -19.89
CA THR A 220 9.81 5.53 -19.97
C THR A 220 9.81 6.40 -21.22
N GLY A 221 8.95 6.13 -22.21
CA GLY A 221 8.98 6.79 -23.53
C GLY A 221 10.16 6.40 -24.44
N ARG A 222 11.02 5.49 -23.99
CA ARG A 222 12.16 4.97 -24.77
C ARG A 222 11.81 3.67 -25.46
N GLU A 223 12.70 3.21 -26.33
CA GLU A 223 12.61 1.87 -26.92
C GLU A 223 12.51 0.83 -25.80
N ALA A 224 11.62 -0.15 -25.94
CA ALA A 224 11.27 -1.08 -24.86
C ALA A 224 12.48 -1.78 -24.22
N HIS A 225 13.51 -2.09 -25.03
CA HIS A 225 14.72 -2.78 -24.59
C HIS A 225 15.87 -1.83 -24.18
N ASP A 226 15.69 -0.51 -24.30
CA ASP A 226 16.71 0.49 -23.99
C ASP A 226 16.89 0.71 -22.48
N GLN A 227 17.71 -0.15 -21.87
CA GLN A 227 18.16 -0.02 -20.48
C GLN A 227 19.34 0.94 -20.31
N SER A 228 19.72 1.73 -21.32
CA SER A 228 20.95 2.55 -21.23
C SER A 228 20.93 3.60 -20.13
N LEU A 229 19.75 3.93 -19.59
CA LEU A 229 19.53 4.75 -18.40
C LEU A 229 18.74 4.01 -17.31
N GLY A 230 18.82 2.67 -17.29
CA GLY A 230 18.00 1.82 -16.42
C GLY A 230 16.54 1.77 -16.84
N PHE A 231 15.72 1.01 -16.11
CA PHE A 231 14.26 1.00 -16.20
C PHE A 231 13.65 1.76 -15.03
N GLY A 232 12.32 1.82 -14.97
CA GLY A 232 11.65 2.13 -13.70
C GLY A 232 11.91 1.03 -12.68
N HIS A 233 11.53 1.24 -11.44
CA HIS A 233 11.80 0.30 -10.35
C HIS A 233 10.50 -0.18 -9.74
N MET A 234 10.52 -1.43 -9.26
CA MET A 234 9.46 -2.02 -8.45
C MET A 234 10.04 -2.38 -7.09
N PHE A 235 9.42 -1.87 -6.04
CA PHE A 235 9.74 -2.18 -4.66
C PHE A 235 8.87 -3.35 -4.18
N LEU A 236 9.51 -4.42 -3.70
CA LEU A 236 8.82 -5.61 -3.18
C LEU A 236 8.49 -5.38 -1.70
N SER A 237 7.28 -4.93 -1.42
CA SER A 237 6.83 -4.65 -0.05
C SER A 237 6.53 -5.95 0.70
N ASP A 238 6.73 -5.98 2.02
CA ASP A 238 6.21 -7.06 2.91
C ASP A 238 4.76 -6.79 3.33
N THR A 239 4.23 -5.61 2.98
CA THR A 239 2.89 -5.18 3.38
C THR A 239 1.86 -5.96 2.59
N PRO A 240 0.93 -6.68 3.23
CA PRO A 240 -0.18 -7.33 2.53
C PRO A 240 -1.02 -6.27 1.82
N VAL A 241 -1.43 -6.57 0.59
CA VAL A 241 -2.62 -5.95 0.02
C VAL A 241 -3.77 -6.40 0.92
N SER A 242 -4.28 -5.49 1.74
CA SER A 242 -5.39 -5.82 2.62
C SER A 242 -6.59 -6.13 1.73
N ALA A 243 -7.17 -7.32 1.91
CA ALA A 243 -8.58 -7.53 1.64
C ALA A 243 -9.41 -6.82 2.73
N GLY A 244 -9.19 -5.51 2.89
CA GLY A 244 -10.15 -4.63 3.53
C GLY A 244 -11.21 -4.36 2.49
N GLU A 245 -12.49 -4.43 2.86
CA GLU A 245 -13.52 -3.77 2.05
C GLU A 245 -13.02 -2.35 1.74
N ALA A 246 -13.12 -1.91 0.48
CA ALA A 246 -12.75 -0.57 0.08
C ALA A 246 -13.26 0.45 1.12
N PRO A 247 -12.43 1.43 1.53
CA PRO A 247 -12.81 2.39 2.57
C PRO A 247 -14.16 3.01 2.21
N VAL A 248 -15.16 2.82 3.06
CA VAL A 248 -16.51 3.28 2.76
C VAL A 248 -16.58 4.77 3.10
N ALA A 249 -16.80 5.59 2.07
CA ALA A 249 -16.95 7.03 2.24
C ALA A 249 -18.15 7.38 3.13
N ILE A 250 -17.91 8.18 4.16
CA ILE A 250 -18.93 8.80 4.98
C ILE A 250 -19.32 10.12 4.32
N PRO A 251 -20.60 10.33 3.95
CA PRO A 251 -21.02 11.56 3.31
C PRO A 251 -20.79 12.79 4.20
N VAL A 252 -19.92 13.69 3.73
CA VAL A 252 -19.73 15.03 4.28
C VAL A 252 -20.49 16.02 3.41
N THR A 253 -21.37 16.82 4.02
CA THR A 253 -22.17 17.81 3.29
C THR A 253 -21.28 18.99 2.90
N ASN A 254 -21.30 19.39 1.63
CA ASN A 254 -20.51 20.53 1.13
C ASN A 254 -19.00 20.37 1.47
N ALA A 255 -18.45 19.21 1.10
CA ALA A 255 -17.12 18.75 1.50
C ALA A 255 -15.95 19.56 0.90
N GLY A 256 -16.09 20.06 -0.34
CA GLY A 256 -15.18 21.03 -0.95
C GLY A 256 -15.78 22.43 -1.08
N PHE A 257 -16.79 22.76 -0.27
CA PHE A 257 -17.29 24.13 -0.14
C PHE A 257 -17.86 24.77 -1.44
N GLU A 258 -18.25 23.97 -2.43
CA GLU A 258 -18.83 24.41 -3.70
C GLU A 258 -20.24 25.05 -3.61
N ASP A 259 -20.90 24.99 -2.45
CA ASP A 259 -22.14 25.73 -2.16
C ASP A 259 -21.85 26.90 -1.21
N PRO A 260 -22.16 28.16 -1.59
CA PRO A 260 -22.82 28.57 -2.84
C PRO A 260 -21.90 28.64 -4.05
N VAL A 261 -22.50 28.58 -5.24
CA VAL A 261 -21.81 28.95 -6.48
C VAL A 261 -21.48 30.44 -6.44
N LEU A 262 -20.19 30.75 -6.46
CA LEU A 262 -19.64 32.09 -6.43
C LEU A 262 -19.07 32.46 -7.81
N ALA A 263 -18.89 33.74 -8.08
CA ALA A 263 -18.05 34.15 -9.20
C ALA A 263 -16.58 34.10 -8.77
N GLU A 264 -15.66 34.06 -9.74
CA GLU A 264 -14.22 34.20 -9.49
C GLU A 264 -13.94 35.39 -8.57
N ASP A 265 -13.18 35.15 -7.50
CA ASP A 265 -12.80 36.13 -6.47
C ASP A 265 -13.96 36.67 -5.60
N ASP A 266 -15.17 36.08 -5.66
CA ASP A 266 -16.26 36.37 -4.71
C ASP A 266 -16.18 35.46 -3.48
N TRP A 267 -16.71 35.95 -2.35
CA TRP A 267 -16.77 35.22 -1.08
C TRP A 267 -18.07 35.46 -0.30
N THR A 268 -18.34 34.58 0.66
CA THR A 268 -19.43 34.69 1.63
C THR A 268 -18.91 35.15 3.00
N TRP A 269 -19.81 35.58 3.89
CA TRP A 269 -19.45 36.10 5.21
C TRP A 269 -20.25 35.39 6.31
N GLY A 270 -19.59 34.47 7.03
CA GLY A 270 -20.21 33.68 8.09
C GLY A 270 -21.22 32.62 7.62
N ASP A 271 -21.40 32.48 6.30
CA ASP A 271 -22.31 31.49 5.71
C ASP A 271 -21.49 30.37 5.07
N VAL A 272 -21.50 29.20 5.71
CA VAL A 272 -20.85 27.99 5.19
C VAL A 272 -21.91 26.88 5.17
N PRO A 273 -22.69 26.77 4.08
CA PRO A 273 -23.75 25.77 3.97
C PRO A 273 -23.25 24.36 4.34
N GLY A 274 -24.01 23.67 5.19
CA GLY A 274 -23.62 22.34 5.70
C GLY A 274 -22.73 22.36 6.95
N TRP A 275 -22.14 23.50 7.30
CA TRP A 275 -21.22 23.62 8.43
C TRP A 275 -21.71 24.64 9.46
N THR A 276 -21.30 24.48 10.72
CA THR A 276 -21.63 25.38 11.83
C THR A 276 -20.36 25.99 12.38
N LEU A 277 -20.37 27.30 12.61
CA LEU A 277 -19.20 28.00 13.15
C LEU A 277 -18.99 27.67 14.65
N VAL A 278 -17.74 27.50 15.06
CA VAL A 278 -17.34 27.05 16.41
C VAL A 278 -16.12 27.80 16.96
N GLY A 279 -15.97 27.79 18.29
CA GLY A 279 -14.75 28.26 18.98
C GLY A 279 -14.71 29.74 19.38
N GLY A 280 -15.62 30.59 18.90
CA GLY A 280 -15.61 32.05 19.15
C GLY A 280 -16.93 32.63 19.69
N GLU A 281 -16.92 33.93 20.04
CA GLU A 281 -18.16 34.68 20.28
C GLU A 281 -18.91 34.89 18.95
N ALA A 282 -20.23 35.09 19.00
CA ALA A 282 -21.07 35.17 17.79
C ALA A 282 -20.64 36.23 16.76
N THR A 283 -19.84 37.23 17.13
CA THR A 283 -19.27 38.25 16.24
C THR A 283 -17.93 37.87 15.63
N ASP A 284 -17.21 36.93 16.23
CA ASP A 284 -15.91 36.46 15.74
C ASP A 284 -16.11 35.38 14.69
N VAL A 285 -17.10 34.49 14.90
CA VAL A 285 -17.44 33.42 13.97
C VAL A 285 -17.97 33.91 12.61
N GLU A 286 -18.30 35.18 12.44
CA GLU A 286 -18.67 35.71 11.11
C GLU A 286 -17.47 35.90 10.15
N ALA A 287 -16.24 35.64 10.60
CA ALA A 287 -15.00 35.84 9.84
C ALA A 287 -14.50 34.57 9.11
N SER A 288 -15.35 33.56 8.95
CA SER A 288 -15.10 32.40 8.08
C SER A 288 -16.19 32.30 7.04
N GLY A 289 -15.86 31.77 5.87
CA GLY A 289 -16.79 31.70 4.75
C GLY A 289 -16.27 30.82 3.63
N VAL A 290 -17.07 30.71 2.59
CA VAL A 290 -16.69 30.14 1.30
C VAL A 290 -16.09 31.22 0.41
N TRP A 291 -14.98 30.94 -0.28
CA TRP A 291 -14.29 31.85 -1.21
C TRP A 291 -13.91 31.13 -2.49
N ASN A 292 -14.23 31.72 -3.65
CA ASN A 292 -13.77 31.26 -4.96
C ASN A 292 -12.41 31.87 -5.28
N VAL A 293 -11.35 31.08 -5.13
CA VAL A 293 -9.96 31.53 -5.17
C VAL A 293 -9.44 31.75 -6.59
N THR A 294 -8.37 32.53 -6.72
CA THR A 294 -7.74 32.81 -8.01
C THR A 294 -6.27 32.41 -8.07
N SER A 295 -5.69 32.47 -9.28
CA SER A 295 -4.27 32.20 -9.50
C SER A 295 -3.30 33.15 -8.78
N THR A 296 -3.79 34.25 -8.20
CA THR A 296 -2.95 35.12 -7.35
C THR A 296 -2.86 34.62 -5.91
N ASP A 297 -3.82 33.80 -5.50
CA ASP A 297 -3.95 33.27 -4.14
C ASP A 297 -3.23 31.94 -4.01
N PHE A 298 -3.43 31.06 -5.01
CA PHE A 298 -2.83 29.73 -5.13
C PHE A 298 -2.36 29.44 -6.56
N ASP A 299 -1.22 28.74 -6.72
CA ASP A 299 -0.66 28.38 -8.03
C ASP A 299 0.23 27.13 -7.88
N PRO A 300 0.22 26.15 -8.81
CA PRO A 300 -0.62 26.06 -10.01
C PRO A 300 -2.01 25.49 -9.76
N VAL A 301 -2.27 24.98 -8.56
CA VAL A 301 -3.58 24.42 -8.16
C VAL A 301 -4.38 25.54 -7.50
N LEU A 302 -5.54 25.87 -8.06
CA LEU A 302 -6.41 26.94 -7.57
C LEU A 302 -7.13 26.50 -6.29
N ALA A 303 -8.15 25.65 -6.45
CA ALA A 303 -8.80 24.89 -5.40
C ALA A 303 -8.52 23.39 -5.65
N PRO A 304 -8.17 22.60 -4.62
CA PRO A 304 -8.00 21.16 -4.74
C PRO A 304 -9.24 20.41 -5.24
N GLU A 305 -10.45 20.88 -4.92
CA GLU A 305 -11.73 20.41 -5.45
C GLU A 305 -12.53 21.59 -5.99
N GLY A 306 -13.23 21.41 -7.12
CA GLY A 306 -14.11 22.45 -7.66
C GLY A 306 -13.46 23.83 -7.91
N GLU A 307 -14.11 24.88 -7.40
CA GLU A 307 -13.67 26.28 -7.56
C GLU A 307 -13.53 27.02 -6.22
N ASN A 308 -14.20 26.56 -5.16
CA ASN A 308 -14.30 27.24 -3.89
C ASN A 308 -13.44 26.58 -2.82
N VAL A 309 -13.17 27.31 -1.75
CA VAL A 309 -12.51 26.80 -0.54
C VAL A 309 -13.23 27.36 0.69
N LEU A 310 -13.10 26.67 1.82
CA LEU A 310 -13.33 27.31 3.12
C LEU A 310 -12.15 28.22 3.43
N TYR A 311 -12.41 29.48 3.74
CA TYR A 311 -11.41 30.37 4.29
C TYR A 311 -11.76 30.76 5.73
N THR A 312 -10.71 31.06 6.50
CA THR A 312 -10.82 31.59 7.86
C THR A 312 -9.93 32.81 8.00
N GLU A 313 -10.41 33.88 8.63
CA GLU A 313 -9.57 35.04 8.98
C GLU A 313 -9.87 35.50 10.41
N TYR A 314 -8.86 35.59 11.25
CA TYR A 314 -9.04 36.01 12.64
C TYR A 314 -7.91 36.92 13.12
N LEU A 315 -8.24 37.84 14.02
CA LEU A 315 -7.21 38.54 14.78
C LEU A 315 -6.59 37.56 15.80
N PRO A 316 -5.25 37.47 15.90
CA PRO A 316 -4.61 36.56 16.84
C PRO A 316 -4.99 36.85 18.31
N GLU A 317 -5.86 36.03 18.90
CA GLU A 317 -6.23 36.05 20.33
C GLU A 317 -5.82 34.75 21.04
N GLY A 318 -5.40 33.75 20.28
CA GLY A 318 -4.91 32.45 20.75
C GLY A 318 -6.02 31.47 21.11
N THR A 319 -7.21 31.65 20.54
CA THR A 319 -8.35 30.73 20.72
C THR A 319 -8.69 30.10 19.38
N ALA A 320 -8.65 28.77 19.29
CA ALA A 320 -8.96 28.06 18.05
C ALA A 320 -10.43 28.24 17.65
N LYS A 321 -10.68 28.66 16.41
CA LYS A 321 -11.99 29.01 15.84
C LYS A 321 -12.11 28.49 14.41
N GLY A 322 -13.33 28.20 13.96
CA GLY A 322 -13.54 27.73 12.59
C GLY A 322 -14.91 27.13 12.41
N VAL A 323 -14.99 25.98 11.74
CA VAL A 323 -16.25 25.30 11.43
C VAL A 323 -16.29 23.87 11.96
N ALA A 324 -17.51 23.36 12.16
CA ALA A 324 -17.79 21.99 12.55
C ALA A 324 -18.98 21.43 11.76
N GLN A 325 -18.95 20.14 11.47
CA GLN A 325 -20.08 19.40 10.93
C GLN A 325 -20.31 18.13 11.74
N VAL A 326 -21.50 18.02 12.34
CA VAL A 326 -21.96 16.78 12.98
C VAL A 326 -22.58 15.91 11.89
N LEU A 327 -22.02 14.72 11.71
CA LEU A 327 -22.42 13.77 10.69
C LEU A 327 -23.61 12.93 11.14
N THR A 328 -24.32 12.35 10.18
CA THR A 328 -25.39 11.39 10.46
C THR A 328 -24.85 10.02 10.84
N GLU A 329 -23.65 9.69 10.40
CA GLU A 329 -23.00 8.40 10.68
C GLU A 329 -22.52 8.36 12.15
N PRO A 330 -22.91 7.34 12.92
CA PRO A 330 -22.44 7.17 14.28
C PRO A 330 -21.02 6.58 14.31
N PHE A 331 -20.27 6.89 15.37
CA PHE A 331 -19.04 6.20 15.72
C PHE A 331 -19.34 4.73 16.01
N ALA A 332 -18.65 3.83 15.33
CA ALA A 332 -18.82 2.40 15.41
C ALA A 332 -17.68 1.75 16.20
N ALA A 333 -17.98 0.61 16.83
CA ALA A 333 -16.94 -0.22 17.42
C ALA A 333 -16.14 -0.90 16.32
N ASP A 334 -14.87 -1.16 16.59
CA ASP A 334 -14.00 -1.97 15.73
C ASP A 334 -13.97 -1.44 14.29
N THR A 335 -13.96 -0.12 14.15
CA THR A 335 -14.00 0.60 12.89
C THR A 335 -12.90 1.64 12.89
N ASP A 336 -12.05 1.57 11.88
CA ASP A 336 -10.97 2.52 11.67
C ASP A 336 -11.48 3.65 10.77
N TYR A 337 -11.03 4.86 11.02
CA TYR A 337 -11.46 6.05 10.29
C TYR A 337 -10.25 6.80 9.75
N THR A 338 -10.35 7.24 8.49
CA THR A 338 -9.35 8.12 7.87
C THR A 338 -10.04 9.39 7.40
N LEU A 339 -9.59 10.52 7.94
CA LEU A 339 -10.03 11.86 7.57
C LEU A 339 -8.91 12.57 6.83
N THR A 340 -9.16 13.02 5.60
CA THR A 340 -8.23 13.86 4.84
C THR A 340 -8.83 15.23 4.57
N VAL A 341 -8.00 16.26 4.64
CA VAL A 341 -8.39 17.65 4.33
C VAL A 341 -7.20 18.36 3.70
N GLU A 342 -7.44 19.11 2.63
CA GLU A 342 -6.42 19.96 2.03
C GLU A 342 -6.26 21.24 2.84
N ILE A 343 -5.01 21.58 3.18
CA ILE A 343 -4.66 22.76 3.98
C ILE A 343 -3.95 23.77 3.09
N GLY A 344 -4.56 24.93 2.92
CA GLY A 344 -4.04 26.01 2.09
C GLY A 344 -3.28 27.06 2.90
N ASN A 345 -2.19 27.56 2.31
CA ASN A 345 -1.50 28.78 2.75
C ASN A 345 -1.56 29.82 1.64
N SER A 346 -2.67 30.56 1.54
CA SER A 346 -2.86 31.58 0.49
C SER A 346 -1.83 32.73 0.57
N ASN A 347 -1.64 33.44 -0.54
CA ASN A 347 -0.89 34.70 -0.53
C ASN A 347 -1.61 35.88 0.14
N TYR A 348 -2.88 35.69 0.51
CA TYR A 348 -3.73 36.78 0.99
C TYR A 348 -3.56 36.99 2.50
N TYR A 349 -3.36 35.92 3.27
CA TYR A 349 -3.23 35.95 4.73
C TYR A 349 -1.86 35.49 5.22
N TYR A 350 -1.55 35.83 6.46
CA TYR A 350 -0.48 35.19 7.21
C TYR A 350 -0.98 33.86 7.78
N PHE A 351 -0.17 32.81 7.71
CA PHE A 351 -0.57 31.48 8.10
C PHE A 351 -0.85 31.39 9.60
N SER A 352 -2.09 31.04 9.95
CA SER A 352 -2.56 30.98 11.33
C SER A 352 -2.16 29.71 12.07
N GLY A 353 -1.61 28.72 11.37
CA GLY A 353 -1.66 27.33 11.81
C GLY A 353 -3.10 26.81 11.82
N TYR A 354 -3.24 25.50 11.99
CA TYR A 354 -4.53 24.82 11.84
C TYR A 354 -4.68 23.63 12.78
N SER A 355 -5.92 23.22 13.00
CA SER A 355 -6.25 21.93 13.60
C SER A 355 -7.41 21.30 12.84
N VAL A 356 -7.22 20.06 12.40
CA VAL A 356 -8.27 19.19 11.88
C VAL A 356 -8.58 18.15 12.95
N GLN A 357 -9.84 18.02 13.33
CA GLN A 357 -10.26 17.11 14.40
C GLN A 357 -11.35 16.16 13.91
N LEU A 358 -11.22 14.88 14.27
CA LEU A 358 -12.28 13.90 14.24
C LEU A 358 -12.78 13.66 15.67
N LEU A 359 -14.09 13.71 15.85
CA LEU A 359 -14.74 13.59 17.15
C LEU A 359 -15.87 12.56 17.13
N ALA A 360 -16.15 11.97 18.29
CA ALA A 360 -17.35 11.17 18.55
C ALA A 360 -18.07 11.72 19.79
N GLY A 361 -19.33 12.13 19.64
CA GLY A 361 -20.11 12.67 20.77
C GLY A 361 -19.50 13.91 21.43
N GLY A 362 -18.74 14.71 20.67
CA GLY A 362 -18.05 15.91 21.13
C GLY A 362 -16.69 15.66 21.81
N VAL A 363 -16.21 14.42 21.85
CA VAL A 363 -14.86 14.06 22.32
C VAL A 363 -13.95 13.91 21.10
N VAL A 364 -12.79 14.57 21.10
CA VAL A 364 -11.77 14.42 20.06
C VAL A 364 -11.14 13.03 20.18
N ILE A 365 -11.28 12.22 19.14
CA ILE A 365 -10.74 10.86 19.06
C ILE A 365 -9.44 10.82 18.25
N ALA A 366 -9.28 11.72 17.28
CA ALA A 366 -8.04 11.93 16.55
C ALA A 366 -7.94 13.38 16.06
N GLU A 367 -6.71 13.86 15.90
CA GLU A 367 -6.43 15.25 15.53
C GLU A 367 -5.08 15.37 14.82
N ASP A 368 -5.04 16.17 13.77
CA ASP A 368 -3.82 16.78 13.26
C ASP A 368 -3.77 18.22 13.78
N ASN A 369 -2.80 18.49 14.65
CA ASN A 369 -2.64 19.78 15.30
C ASN A 369 -1.37 20.46 14.79
N ASP A 370 -1.52 21.20 13.69
CA ASP A 370 -0.52 22.10 13.15
C ASP A 370 0.80 21.41 12.72
N THR A 371 0.71 20.17 12.22
CA THR A 371 1.89 19.41 11.79
C THR A 371 2.43 19.85 10.43
N LEU A 372 1.59 20.49 9.62
CA LEU A 372 1.93 20.98 8.28
C LEU A 372 2.12 22.49 8.27
N TRP A 373 2.95 22.94 7.33
CA TRP A 373 3.11 24.36 7.03
C TRP A 373 3.44 24.49 5.53
N PRO A 374 2.41 24.49 4.66
CA PRO A 374 2.61 24.64 3.22
C PRO A 374 3.38 25.92 2.90
N GLU A 375 4.14 25.93 1.82
CA GLU A 375 4.69 27.17 1.27
C GLU A 375 3.54 28.10 0.85
N TYR A 376 3.79 29.42 0.79
CA TYR A 376 2.79 30.36 0.30
C TYR A 376 2.30 29.98 -1.11
N SER A 377 1.01 30.20 -1.34
CA SER A 377 0.28 29.80 -2.55
C SER A 377 0.17 28.30 -2.80
N LYS A 378 0.47 27.46 -1.79
CA LYS A 378 0.45 25.99 -1.92
C LYS A 378 -0.53 25.34 -0.94
N TRP A 379 -0.82 24.08 -1.27
CA TRP A 379 -1.63 23.16 -0.51
C TRP A 379 -0.77 22.05 0.09
N ALA A 380 -1.23 21.47 1.19
CA ALA A 380 -0.75 20.18 1.67
C ALA A 380 -1.91 19.40 2.28
N THR A 381 -1.93 18.09 2.05
CA THR A 381 -2.94 17.19 2.59
C THR A 381 -2.65 16.87 4.06
N SER A 382 -3.57 17.23 4.95
CA SER A 382 -3.63 16.70 6.33
C SER A 382 -4.34 15.36 6.32
N THR A 383 -3.74 14.34 6.93
CA THR A 383 -4.30 12.99 7.05
C THR A 383 -4.34 12.58 8.51
N ILE A 384 -5.54 12.24 8.98
CA ILE A 384 -5.79 11.74 10.33
C ILE A 384 -6.25 10.30 10.22
N GLU A 385 -5.50 9.41 10.84
CA GLU A 385 -5.85 8.00 10.98
C GLU A 385 -6.27 7.74 12.43
N TYR A 386 -7.45 7.15 12.60
CA TYR A 386 -7.93 6.65 13.88
C TYR A 386 -8.13 5.14 13.78
N THR A 387 -7.38 4.39 14.58
CA THR A 387 -7.63 2.97 14.81
C THR A 387 -8.50 2.81 16.05
N TYR A 388 -9.54 1.97 15.98
CA TYR A 388 -10.47 1.80 17.10
C TYR A 388 -9.76 1.37 18.40
N ASP A 389 -9.93 2.19 19.44
CA ASP A 389 -9.49 1.88 20.80
C ASP A 389 -10.70 1.39 21.64
N PRO A 390 -10.68 0.18 22.21
CA PRO A 390 -11.72 -0.29 23.14
C PRO A 390 -11.97 0.65 24.33
N ALA A 391 -11.02 1.53 24.68
CA ALA A 391 -11.22 2.60 25.66
C ALA A 391 -12.34 3.59 25.25
N ASP A 392 -12.58 3.75 23.95
CA ASP A 392 -13.61 4.62 23.36
C ASP A 392 -14.96 3.91 23.20
N SER A 393 -15.11 2.68 23.69
CA SER A 393 -16.38 1.92 23.66
C SER A 393 -17.58 2.67 24.25
N GLY A 394 -17.35 3.65 25.13
CA GLY A 394 -18.39 4.54 25.67
C GLY A 394 -18.94 5.58 24.68
N LEU A 395 -18.24 5.81 23.56
CA LEU A 395 -18.60 6.74 22.48
C LEU A 395 -19.38 6.04 21.36
N VAL A 396 -19.42 4.70 21.32
CA VAL A 396 -20.10 3.93 20.27
C VAL A 396 -21.57 4.32 20.19
N GLY A 397 -22.03 4.61 18.97
CA GLY A 397 -23.38 5.10 18.67
C GLY A 397 -23.57 6.62 18.82
N GLN A 398 -22.56 7.36 19.30
CA GLN A 398 -22.58 8.83 19.26
C GLN A 398 -22.29 9.32 17.83
N PRO A 399 -22.82 10.47 17.41
CA PRO A 399 -22.53 11.00 16.07
C PRO A 399 -21.04 11.34 15.93
N LEU A 400 -20.50 11.06 14.76
CA LEU A 400 -19.21 11.61 14.33
C LEU A 400 -19.32 13.12 14.09
N GLU A 401 -18.24 13.85 14.34
CA GLU A 401 -18.14 15.29 14.09
C GLU A 401 -16.74 15.62 13.56
N ILE A 402 -16.68 16.46 12.53
CA ILE A 402 -15.43 17.01 11.98
C ILE A 402 -15.31 18.47 12.41
N ARG A 403 -14.11 18.92 12.80
CA ARG A 403 -13.79 20.34 12.98
C ARG A 403 -12.58 20.75 12.17
N LEU A 404 -12.69 21.92 11.55
CA LEU A 404 -11.61 22.59 10.81
C LEU A 404 -11.37 23.93 11.49
N LEU A 405 -10.20 24.11 12.09
CA LEU A 405 -9.93 25.20 13.02
C LEU A 405 -8.70 25.98 12.59
N ASN A 406 -8.85 27.30 12.58
CA ASN A 406 -7.78 28.28 12.62
C ASN A 406 -7.27 28.39 14.06
N LEU A 407 -5.97 28.24 14.28
CA LEU A 407 -5.39 28.27 15.64
C LEU A 407 -5.03 29.68 16.13
N GLU A 408 -5.22 30.70 15.29
CA GLU A 408 -4.85 32.08 15.58
C GLU A 408 -3.36 32.25 15.98
N LEU A 409 -2.47 31.39 15.44
CA LEU A 409 -1.04 31.45 15.71
C LEU A 409 -0.35 32.49 14.85
N ASP A 410 0.65 33.14 15.43
CA ASP A 410 1.51 34.11 14.80
C ASP A 410 2.72 33.43 14.11
N LYS A 411 2.48 32.44 13.23
CA LYS A 411 3.56 31.59 12.66
C LYS A 411 4.48 32.38 11.73
N ASP A 412 3.92 33.34 11.00
CA ASP A 412 4.65 34.21 10.08
C ASP A 412 5.16 35.50 10.73
N SER A 413 4.87 35.73 12.02
CA SER A 413 5.15 36.99 12.71
C SER A 413 4.55 38.26 12.06
N PRO A 414 3.26 38.31 11.63
CA PRO A 414 2.58 39.53 11.21
C PRO A 414 2.80 40.77 12.08
N PRO A 415 2.70 41.97 11.47
CA PRO A 415 2.54 43.21 12.21
C PRO A 415 1.34 43.17 13.17
N ALA A 416 1.48 43.82 14.33
CA ALA A 416 0.41 43.87 15.33
C ALA A 416 -0.87 44.53 14.78
N GLY A 417 -1.97 43.78 14.81
CA GLY A 417 -3.30 44.23 14.36
C GLY A 417 -3.70 43.69 12.98
N ASP A 418 -2.86 42.88 12.34
CA ASP A 418 -3.22 42.13 11.13
C ASP A 418 -3.88 40.79 11.47
N VAL A 419 -4.69 40.29 10.55
CA VAL A 419 -5.38 38.99 10.65
C VAL A 419 -4.49 37.85 10.17
N VAL A 420 -4.75 36.66 10.68
CA VAL A 420 -4.15 35.40 10.24
C VAL A 420 -5.24 34.47 9.69
N GLY A 421 -4.87 33.65 8.72
CA GLY A 421 -5.79 32.79 8.01
C GLY A 421 -5.22 31.43 7.65
N VAL A 422 -6.14 30.53 7.33
CA VAL A 422 -5.89 29.22 6.74
C VAL A 422 -7.11 28.85 5.91
N GLU A 423 -6.86 28.21 4.77
CA GLU A 423 -7.88 27.69 3.87
C GLU A 423 -7.98 26.17 4.00
N PHE A 424 -9.18 25.63 3.81
CA PHE A 424 -9.45 24.20 3.80
C PHE A 424 -10.26 23.82 2.58
N ASP A 425 -9.99 22.63 2.03
CA ASP A 425 -10.76 22.10 0.91
C ASP A 425 -10.75 20.57 0.89
N ASN A 426 -11.63 19.98 0.06
CA ASN A 426 -11.69 18.55 -0.23
C ASN A 426 -11.72 17.63 1.01
N VAL A 427 -12.68 17.86 1.91
CA VAL A 427 -12.83 17.08 3.14
C VAL A 427 -13.33 15.67 2.81
N THR A 428 -12.51 14.66 3.02
CA THR A 428 -12.93 13.26 2.87
C THR A 428 -12.87 12.53 4.20
N LEU A 429 -13.92 11.77 4.51
CA LEU A 429 -13.93 10.85 5.64
C LEU A 429 -14.32 9.48 5.12
N VAL A 430 -13.46 8.50 5.35
CA VAL A 430 -13.75 7.10 5.07
C VAL A 430 -13.69 6.30 6.36
N TYR A 431 -14.39 5.18 6.38
CA TYR A 431 -14.17 4.17 7.39
C TYR A 431 -13.78 2.85 6.73
N GLU A 432 -12.90 2.13 7.41
CA GLU A 432 -12.65 0.73 7.13
C GLU A 432 -13.27 -0.05 8.28
N ALA A 433 -14.08 -1.07 7.97
CA ALA A 433 -14.41 -2.04 8.99
C ALA A 433 -13.06 -2.59 9.46
N GLY A 434 -12.68 -2.31 10.70
CA GLY A 434 -11.45 -2.83 11.26
C GLY A 434 -11.46 -4.34 11.11
N ALA A 435 -10.29 -4.96 10.92
CA ALA A 435 -10.18 -6.42 10.93
C ALA A 435 -11.04 -6.95 12.08
N GLU A 436 -12.12 -7.66 11.75
CA GLU A 436 -13.19 -8.02 12.70
C GLU A 436 -12.54 -8.43 14.03
N PRO A 437 -12.97 -7.88 15.18
CA PRO A 437 -12.34 -8.21 16.45
C PRO A 437 -12.44 -9.72 16.60
N GLY A 438 -11.27 -10.37 16.58
CA GLY A 438 -11.22 -11.80 16.40
C GLY A 438 -12.19 -12.49 17.35
N ILE A 439 -13.04 -13.33 16.79
CA ILE A 439 -14.16 -13.90 17.52
C ILE A 439 -13.63 -14.87 18.57
N THR A 440 -14.38 -14.99 19.67
CA THR A 440 -14.12 -16.05 20.63
C THR A 440 -14.84 -17.32 20.18
N ILE A 441 -14.08 -18.37 19.86
CA ILE A 441 -14.58 -19.69 19.50
C ILE A 441 -14.52 -20.58 20.76
N PRO A 442 -15.64 -20.82 21.45
CA PRO A 442 -15.65 -21.62 22.66
C PRO A 442 -15.51 -23.12 22.35
N VAL A 443 -14.64 -23.80 23.09
CA VAL A 443 -14.50 -25.26 23.06
C VAL A 443 -14.79 -25.83 24.43
N ASP A 444 -15.96 -26.46 24.57
CA ASP A 444 -16.33 -27.20 25.77
C ASP A 444 -15.37 -28.37 26.01
N LEU A 445 -15.35 -28.94 27.23
CA LEU A 445 -14.44 -30.03 27.63
C LEU A 445 -14.47 -31.28 26.73
N ASN A 446 -15.58 -31.52 26.02
CA ASN A 446 -15.70 -32.63 25.06
C ASN A 446 -15.78 -32.14 23.60
N GLY A 447 -15.48 -30.87 23.37
CA GLY A 447 -15.45 -30.24 22.06
C GLY A 447 -14.20 -30.63 21.26
N ASP A 448 -14.26 -30.33 19.97
CA ASP A 448 -13.19 -30.61 19.02
C ASP A 448 -12.34 -29.34 18.81
N ILE A 449 -11.12 -29.35 19.34
CA ILE A 449 -10.17 -28.25 19.19
C ILE A 449 -9.75 -28.08 17.72
N ALA A 450 -9.65 -29.17 16.96
CA ALA A 450 -9.25 -29.10 15.55
C ALA A 450 -10.33 -28.43 14.70
N ALA A 451 -11.61 -28.72 14.96
CA ALA A 451 -12.71 -28.04 14.29
C ALA A 451 -12.76 -26.53 14.61
N ALA A 452 -12.52 -26.16 15.87
CA ALA A 452 -12.38 -24.74 16.25
C ALA A 452 -11.18 -24.08 15.54
N ASN A 453 -10.09 -24.81 15.40
CA ASN A 453 -8.88 -24.36 14.72
C ASN A 453 -9.03 -24.21 13.20
N GLU A 454 -9.82 -25.08 12.56
CA GLU A 454 -10.19 -24.95 11.15
C GLU A 454 -11.01 -23.68 10.89
N LEU A 455 -11.85 -23.28 11.86
CA LEU A 455 -12.70 -22.09 11.76
C LEU A 455 -11.96 -20.78 12.09
N ALA A 456 -10.93 -20.82 12.94
CA ALA A 456 -10.25 -19.64 13.43
C ALA A 456 -9.48 -18.88 12.34
N GLN A 457 -9.63 -17.56 12.29
CA GLN A 457 -8.88 -16.63 11.45
C GLN A 457 -7.84 -15.84 12.28
N PRO A 458 -6.83 -15.20 11.66
CA PRO A 458 -5.93 -14.30 12.38
C PRO A 458 -6.71 -13.27 13.20
N GLY A 459 -6.33 -13.09 14.47
CA GLY A 459 -7.04 -12.28 15.46
C GLY A 459 -7.95 -13.08 16.41
N ASP A 460 -8.47 -14.23 15.99
CA ASP A 460 -9.44 -15.02 16.78
C ASP A 460 -8.86 -15.59 18.09
N THR A 461 -9.75 -15.82 19.05
CA THR A 461 -9.44 -16.54 20.29
C THR A 461 -10.18 -17.86 20.36
N ILE A 462 -9.47 -18.99 20.36
CA ILE A 462 -10.01 -20.29 20.71
C ILE A 462 -9.99 -20.42 22.24
N GLU A 463 -11.18 -20.38 22.86
CA GLU A 463 -11.35 -20.40 24.31
C GLU A 463 -11.68 -21.82 24.80
N LEU A 464 -10.70 -22.46 25.43
CA LEU A 464 -10.79 -23.81 25.97
C LEU A 464 -11.33 -23.78 27.41
N ALA A 465 -12.50 -24.38 27.63
CA ALA A 465 -13.12 -24.49 28.94
C ALA A 465 -12.21 -25.20 29.97
N GLU A 466 -12.51 -25.02 31.27
CA GLU A 466 -11.82 -25.75 32.34
C GLU A 466 -11.98 -27.27 32.20
N GLY A 467 -10.87 -28.00 32.33
CA GLY A 467 -10.84 -29.45 32.42
C GLY A 467 -9.66 -30.07 31.69
N THR A 468 -9.68 -31.40 31.55
CA THR A 468 -8.62 -32.19 30.89
C THR A 468 -9.06 -32.68 29.51
N TYR A 469 -8.41 -32.18 28.47
CA TYR A 469 -8.55 -32.60 27.08
C TYR A 469 -7.51 -33.68 26.78
N ILE A 470 -7.94 -34.84 26.29
CA ILE A 470 -7.03 -35.91 25.86
C ILE A 470 -6.82 -35.76 24.36
N LEU A 471 -5.60 -35.42 23.96
CA LEU A 471 -5.26 -35.20 22.56
C LEU A 471 -5.15 -36.53 21.81
N SER A 472 -5.89 -36.65 20.71
CA SER A 472 -5.77 -37.77 19.76
C SER A 472 -4.82 -37.49 18.61
N SER A 473 -4.45 -36.21 18.40
CA SER A 473 -3.58 -35.72 17.35
C SER A 473 -2.89 -34.43 17.79
N GLN A 474 -1.91 -33.99 17.01
CA GLN A 474 -1.25 -32.69 17.18
C GLN A 474 -2.22 -31.56 16.83
N ILE A 475 -2.10 -30.41 17.49
CA ILE A 475 -2.81 -29.17 17.16
C ILE A 475 -1.86 -28.30 16.35
N GLU A 476 -2.27 -27.90 15.15
CA GLU A 476 -1.51 -26.99 14.30
C GLU A 476 -1.74 -25.53 14.73
N ILE A 477 -0.67 -24.78 14.95
CA ILE A 477 -0.75 -23.37 15.30
C ILE A 477 -1.01 -22.57 14.02
N LYS A 478 -2.03 -21.71 14.03
CA LYS A 478 -2.29 -20.76 12.95
C LYS A 478 -1.70 -19.38 13.25
N ASP A 479 -1.35 -18.68 12.19
CA ASP A 479 -0.86 -17.30 12.23
C ASP A 479 -1.90 -16.38 12.90
N GLY A 480 -1.45 -15.53 13.83
CA GLY A 480 -2.31 -14.55 14.50
C GLY A 480 -3.40 -15.10 15.44
N VAL A 481 -3.46 -16.41 15.70
CA VAL A 481 -4.53 -17.01 16.55
C VAL A 481 -4.10 -17.12 18.02
N THR A 482 -5.01 -16.76 18.94
CA THR A 482 -4.85 -16.98 20.38
C THR A 482 -5.54 -18.27 20.83
N TYR A 483 -4.83 -19.14 21.55
CA TYR A 483 -5.41 -20.31 22.22
C TYR A 483 -5.38 -20.06 23.73
N ARG A 484 -6.55 -19.88 24.33
CA ARG A 484 -6.68 -19.51 25.74
C ARG A 484 -7.36 -20.61 26.55
N GLY A 485 -6.81 -20.91 27.72
CA GLY A 485 -7.44 -21.74 28.75
C GLY A 485 -7.87 -20.93 29.96
N ALA A 486 -8.69 -21.53 30.81
CA ALA A 486 -9.21 -20.92 32.05
C ALA A 486 -8.11 -20.58 33.09
N GLY A 487 -6.87 -21.02 32.86
CA GLY A 487 -5.71 -20.72 33.70
C GLY A 487 -4.81 -21.94 33.93
N PRO A 488 -3.55 -21.72 34.37
CA PRO A 488 -2.62 -22.81 34.64
C PRO A 488 -3.19 -23.84 35.64
N GLY A 489 -3.21 -25.11 35.26
CA GLY A 489 -3.75 -26.22 36.05
C GLY A 489 -5.29 -26.36 36.01
N LEU A 490 -6.00 -25.42 35.37
CA LEU A 490 -7.45 -25.46 35.19
C LEU A 490 -7.82 -26.03 33.81
N THR A 491 -7.13 -25.58 32.76
CA THR A 491 -7.24 -26.19 31.42
C THR A 491 -5.97 -27.01 31.13
N ILE A 492 -6.14 -28.32 31.01
CA ILE A 492 -5.05 -29.30 30.84
C ILE A 492 -5.18 -29.97 29.48
N LEU A 493 -4.16 -29.83 28.62
CA LEU A 493 -3.99 -30.61 27.41
C LEU A 493 -3.09 -31.82 27.72
N ASP A 494 -3.71 -32.99 27.84
CA ASP A 494 -3.03 -34.26 28.03
C ASP A 494 -2.68 -34.88 26.67
N GLY A 495 -1.39 -34.94 26.36
CA GLY A 495 -0.90 -35.46 25.10
C GLY A 495 -1.24 -36.92 24.84
N GLY A 496 -1.63 -37.72 25.84
CA GLY A 496 -2.02 -39.12 25.63
C GLY A 496 -0.94 -39.99 24.96
N GLY A 497 0.33 -39.57 25.02
CA GLY A 497 1.44 -40.21 24.31
C GLY A 497 1.68 -39.77 22.86
N ILE A 498 1.05 -38.69 22.36
CA ILE A 498 1.45 -38.06 21.10
C ILE A 498 2.80 -37.33 21.26
N THR A 499 3.54 -37.18 20.17
CA THR A 499 4.90 -36.60 20.19
C THR A 499 4.93 -35.10 20.48
N ARG A 500 3.89 -34.33 20.11
CA ARG A 500 3.78 -32.88 20.29
C ARG A 500 2.31 -32.48 20.47
N ALA A 501 2.02 -31.60 21.44
CA ALA A 501 0.66 -31.10 21.65
C ALA A 501 0.31 -30.00 20.63
N PHE A 502 1.15 -28.97 20.54
CA PHE A 502 1.09 -27.93 19.51
C PHE A 502 2.25 -28.06 18.55
N VAL A 503 2.01 -27.70 17.29
CA VAL A 503 3.06 -27.62 16.28
C VAL A 503 2.89 -26.38 15.41
N ALA A 504 3.93 -25.55 15.40
CA ALA A 504 4.13 -24.49 14.43
C ALA A 504 5.06 -25.04 13.33
N TRP A 505 4.50 -25.35 12.16
CA TRP A 505 5.29 -25.71 10.99
C TRP A 505 5.55 -24.45 10.16
N GLY A 506 6.82 -24.21 9.81
CA GLY A 506 7.13 -23.44 8.61
C GLY A 506 7.30 -24.38 7.42
N ASP A 507 7.38 -23.83 6.21
CA ASP A 507 7.79 -24.58 5.03
C ASP A 507 9.11 -25.30 5.31
N ARG A 508 9.07 -26.63 5.29
CA ARG A 508 10.24 -27.48 5.55
C ARG A 508 11.28 -27.40 4.42
N GLY A 509 10.90 -26.91 3.24
CA GLY A 509 11.78 -26.66 2.11
C GLY A 509 12.65 -25.41 2.28
N ALA A 510 12.09 -24.35 2.87
CA ALA A 510 12.66 -23.02 2.96
C ALA A 510 14.13 -22.93 3.39
N THR A 511 14.58 -23.77 4.34
CA THR A 511 15.99 -23.77 4.81
C THR A 511 16.67 -25.13 4.74
N SER A 512 16.10 -26.09 4.00
CA SER A 512 16.62 -27.46 3.93
C SER A 512 18.03 -27.49 3.34
N GLY A 513 19.04 -27.66 4.22
CA GLY A 513 20.45 -27.73 3.84
C GLY A 513 21.14 -26.37 3.66
N GLN A 514 20.46 -25.27 3.97
CA GLN A 514 21.03 -23.93 3.91
C GLN A 514 21.88 -23.64 5.15
N VAL A 515 23.07 -23.11 4.94
CA VAL A 515 23.96 -22.60 5.99
C VAL A 515 24.43 -21.20 5.62
N ASP A 516 24.63 -20.35 6.61
CA ASP A 516 25.22 -19.02 6.43
C ASP A 516 26.70 -19.09 6.05
N ALA A 517 27.33 -17.92 5.87
CA ALA A 517 28.73 -17.80 5.47
C ALA A 517 29.72 -18.48 6.46
N ASP A 518 29.29 -18.71 7.70
CA ASP A 518 30.07 -19.36 8.76
C ASP A 518 29.72 -20.87 8.91
N GLY A 519 28.83 -21.39 8.06
CA GLY A 519 28.39 -22.79 8.08
C GLY A 519 27.32 -23.09 9.13
N VAL A 520 26.63 -22.08 9.65
CA VAL A 520 25.54 -22.23 10.63
C VAL A 520 24.21 -22.35 9.89
N ALA A 521 23.35 -23.29 10.29
CA ALA A 521 22.05 -23.48 9.64
C ALA A 521 21.20 -22.20 9.68
N VAL A 522 20.63 -21.83 8.53
CA VAL A 522 19.75 -20.67 8.41
C VAL A 522 18.43 -20.94 9.15
N PRO A 523 17.98 -20.04 10.05
CA PRO A 523 16.70 -20.19 10.74
C PRO A 523 15.55 -20.20 9.75
N ASN A 524 14.64 -21.18 9.88
CA ASN A 524 13.39 -21.18 9.12
C ASN A 524 12.44 -20.13 9.70
N THR A 525 12.20 -19.04 8.96
CA THR A 525 11.33 -17.93 9.37
C THR A 525 9.88 -18.10 8.93
N THR A 526 9.54 -19.12 8.13
CA THR A 526 8.21 -19.31 7.52
C THR A 526 7.16 -19.92 8.45
N GLY A 527 7.51 -20.19 9.71
CA GLY A 527 6.53 -20.64 10.70
C GLY A 527 5.54 -19.52 11.10
N PRO A 528 4.36 -19.88 11.61
CA PRO A 528 3.33 -18.92 12.01
C PRO A 528 3.87 -17.89 13.02
N LYS A 529 3.45 -16.65 12.85
CA LYS A 529 3.72 -15.45 13.62
C LYS A 529 2.52 -15.08 14.48
N ASP A 530 2.78 -14.19 15.43
CA ASP A 530 1.77 -13.47 16.23
C ASP A 530 0.69 -14.32 16.91
N TRP A 531 0.96 -15.61 17.11
CA TRP A 531 0.11 -16.51 17.87
C TRP A 531 0.39 -16.43 19.37
N VAL A 532 -0.63 -16.74 20.17
CA VAL A 532 -0.54 -16.69 21.65
C VAL A 532 -1.05 -17.99 22.27
N LEU A 533 -0.31 -18.54 23.24
CA LEU A 533 -0.80 -19.59 24.14
C LEU A 533 -0.92 -19.02 25.55
N ASP A 534 -2.14 -18.95 26.06
CA ASP A 534 -2.44 -18.30 27.34
C ASP A 534 -3.26 -19.23 28.27
N GLY A 535 -2.93 -19.26 29.56
CA GLY A 535 -3.75 -19.97 30.55
C GLY A 535 -3.85 -21.50 30.40
N LEU A 536 -2.88 -22.17 29.75
CA LEU A 536 -2.90 -23.63 29.50
C LEU A 536 -1.85 -24.41 30.29
N THR A 537 -2.11 -25.69 30.54
CA THR A 537 -1.12 -26.67 31.04
C THR A 537 -1.02 -27.84 30.08
N ILE A 538 0.18 -28.16 29.61
CA ILE A 538 0.44 -29.28 28.70
C ILE A 538 1.19 -30.38 29.45
N GLN A 539 0.74 -31.63 29.36
CA GLN A 539 1.37 -32.77 30.02
C GLN A 539 1.30 -34.05 29.18
N ASN A 540 2.05 -35.09 29.59
CA ASN A 540 1.93 -36.47 29.07
C ASN A 540 2.11 -36.64 27.55
N CYS A 541 2.82 -35.73 26.89
CA CYS A 541 3.36 -35.95 25.55
C CYS A 541 4.49 -37.01 25.59
N ALA A 542 4.61 -37.80 24.53
CA ALA A 542 5.74 -38.69 24.33
C ALA A 542 6.98 -37.92 23.85
N SER A 543 8.16 -38.37 24.25
CA SER A 543 9.41 -37.91 23.66
C SER A 543 9.52 -38.40 22.22
N ASP A 544 10.01 -37.53 21.33
CA ASP A 544 10.33 -37.83 19.93
C ASP A 544 11.50 -38.85 19.90
N THR A 545 11.19 -40.16 19.92
CA THR A 545 12.19 -41.24 20.08
C THR A 545 12.55 -42.00 18.80
N GLU A 546 12.03 -41.61 17.64
CA GLU A 546 12.47 -42.15 16.36
C GLU A 546 13.02 -41.01 15.47
N ASP A 547 14.32 -41.09 15.17
CA ASP A 547 15.03 -40.34 14.12
C ASP A 547 15.42 -38.86 14.29
N ARG A 548 15.98 -38.49 15.45
CA ARG A 548 16.97 -37.38 15.54
C ARG A 548 18.38 -37.84 15.88
N ARG A 549 18.88 -38.90 15.24
CA ARG A 549 20.35 -39.05 15.06
C ARG A 549 20.81 -38.08 13.98
N ASP A 550 20.93 -36.84 14.42
CA ASP A 550 21.93 -35.84 14.08
C ASP A 550 22.84 -36.14 12.87
N ILE A 551 22.60 -35.45 11.74
CA ILE A 551 23.53 -35.39 10.60
C ILE A 551 24.75 -34.50 10.95
N LEU A 552 24.75 -33.79 12.09
CA LEU A 552 25.83 -32.91 12.54
C LEU A 552 26.67 -33.49 13.69
N SER A 553 26.36 -34.68 14.22
CA SER A 553 27.12 -35.25 15.36
C SER A 553 28.53 -35.71 15.02
N ASP A 554 28.87 -35.88 13.74
CA ASP A 554 30.21 -36.31 13.32
C ASP A 554 31.19 -35.12 13.12
N ALA A 555 30.71 -33.87 13.26
CA ALA A 555 31.50 -32.67 12.99
C ALA A 555 31.86 -31.83 14.25
N ARG A 556 31.51 -32.27 15.47
CA ARG A 556 31.79 -31.53 16.70
C ARG A 556 32.21 -32.44 17.86
N ASP A 557 33.49 -32.81 17.87
CA ASP A 557 34.28 -33.01 19.10
C ASP A 557 35.15 -31.77 19.35
#